data_AF-A0A1L9S4S4-F1
#
_entry.id   AF-A0A1L9S4S4-F1
#
_cell.length_a   1.000
_cell.length_b   1.000
_cell.length_c   1.000
_cell.angle_alpha   90.00
_cell.angle_beta   90.00
_cell.angle_gamma   90.00
#
_symmetry.space_group_name_H-M   'P 1'
#
loop_
_entity.id
_entity.type
_entity.pdbx_description
1 polymer ?
#
loop_
_entity_poly.entity_id
_entity_poly.type
_entity_poly.pdbx_seq_one_letter_code
_entity_poly.pdbx_strand_id
1 'polypeptide(L)'
;MGDSDARKSATISELIHMCDVPASNITAIKEAARNAPIHNEHPGYNCQDYILELLDDLEKEGIIDETDPDYQMKKELVTAKQEGRA
;
A
#
# COMPACT_ATOMS: atom_id res chain seq x y z
N MET A 1 4.76 20.29 8.82
CA MET A 1 4.23 20.05 10.19
C MET A 1 4.05 18.54 10.33
N GLY A 2 4.87 17.89 11.16
CA GLY A 2 4.71 16.49 11.60
C GLY A 2 4.95 15.37 10.58
N ASP A 3 6.19 15.18 10.13
CA ASP A 3 6.67 13.88 9.62
C ASP A 3 6.64 12.88 10.80
N SER A 4 5.43 12.39 11.10
CA SER A 4 5.18 11.55 12.27
C SER A 4 5.45 10.13 11.83
N ASP A 5 6.61 9.61 12.18
CA ASP A 5 6.91 8.19 11.99
C ASP A 5 5.75 7.37 12.54
N ALA A 6 5.00 6.72 11.64
CA ALA A 6 3.82 5.93 11.99
C ALA A 6 4.18 4.89 13.07
N ARG A 7 5.41 4.36 13.06
CA ARG A 7 5.90 3.41 14.06
C ARG A 7 5.98 3.97 15.48
N LYS A 8 5.92 5.30 15.64
CA LYS A 8 5.96 6.01 16.92
C LYS A 8 4.59 6.57 17.33
N SER A 9 3.54 6.32 16.53
CA SER A 9 2.21 6.84 16.82
C SER A 9 1.51 6.02 17.91
N ALA A 10 0.97 6.72 18.92
CA ALA A 10 0.15 6.11 19.96
C ALA A 10 -1.30 5.88 19.53
N THR A 11 -1.72 6.39 18.36
CA THR A 11 -3.11 6.36 17.89
C THR A 11 -3.32 5.41 16.70
N ILE A 12 -2.27 4.73 16.24
CA ILE A 12 -2.40 3.72 15.17
C ILE A 12 -3.02 2.47 15.78
N SER A 13 -4.15 2.05 15.22
CA SER A 13 -4.83 0.81 15.60
C SER A 13 -3.98 -0.42 15.23
N GLU A 14 -3.37 -0.40 14.04
CA GLU A 14 -2.57 -1.50 13.53
C GLU A 14 -1.55 -1.01 12.50
N LEU A 15 -0.34 -1.58 12.55
CA LEU A 15 0.71 -1.33 11.58
C LEU A 15 1.13 -2.64 10.92
N ILE A 16 0.86 -2.78 9.63
CA ILE A 16 1.24 -3.96 8.85
C ILE A 16 2.48 -3.62 8.04
N HIS A 17 3.60 -4.27 8.36
CA HIS A 17 4.81 -4.19 7.53
C HIS A 17 4.63 -5.09 6.32
N MET A 18 4.54 -4.52 5.11
CA MET A 18 4.34 -5.27 3.86
C MET A 18 5.62 -6.00 3.43
N CYS A 19 6.64 -5.24 3.05
CA CYS A 19 7.93 -5.75 2.58
C CYS A 19 9.03 -4.68 2.78
N ASP A 20 10.28 -5.08 2.57
CA ASP A 20 11.42 -4.16 2.50
C ASP A 20 11.81 -3.95 1.03
N VAL A 21 12.03 -2.70 0.64
CA VAL A 21 12.46 -2.33 -0.72
C VAL A 21 13.79 -1.60 -0.69
N PRO A 22 14.65 -1.77 -1.72
CA PRO A 22 15.89 -1.00 -1.83
C PRO A 22 15.61 0.50 -1.84
N ALA A 23 16.43 1.29 -1.13
CA ALA A 23 16.28 2.75 -1.09
C ALA A 23 16.41 3.42 -2.47
N SER A 24 17.08 2.77 -3.42
CA SER A 24 17.13 3.21 -4.83
C SER A 24 15.76 3.29 -5.49
N ASN A 25 14.79 2.50 -5.02
CA ASN A 25 13.46 2.41 -5.62
C ASN A 25 12.48 3.46 -5.07
N ILE A 26 12.88 4.27 -4.07
CA ILE A 26 12.02 5.30 -3.46
C ILE A 26 11.48 6.29 -4.51
N THR A 27 12.32 6.70 -5.47
CA THR A 27 11.88 7.61 -6.54
C THR A 27 10.85 6.95 -7.44
N ALA A 28 11.07 5.69 -7.83
CA ALA A 28 10.12 4.94 -8.67
C ALA A 28 8.77 4.78 -7.96
N ILE A 29 8.79 4.41 -6.67
CA ILE A 29 7.56 4.29 -5.86
C ILE A 29 6.80 5.62 -5.78
N LYS A 30 7.50 6.74 -5.60
CA LYS A 30 6.86 8.06 -5.58
C LYS A 30 6.23 8.43 -6.91
N GLU A 31 6.88 8.09 -8.02
CA GLU A 31 6.36 8.37 -9.35
C GLU A 31 5.17 7.45 -9.68
N ALA A 32 5.23 6.16 -9.33
CA ALA A 32 4.10 5.25 -9.42
C ALA A 32 2.90 5.76 -8.63
N ALA A 33 3.10 6.17 -7.37
CA ALA A 33 2.04 6.74 -6.54
C ALA A 33 1.42 8.03 -7.12
N ARG A 34 2.23 8.88 -7.78
CA ARG A 34 1.75 10.10 -8.42
C ARG A 34 0.93 9.84 -9.69
N ASN A 35 1.30 8.79 -10.42
CA ASN A 35 0.66 8.43 -11.68
C ASN A 35 -0.53 7.48 -11.48
N ALA A 36 -0.63 6.85 -10.31
CA ALA A 36 -1.73 5.97 -9.95
C ALA A 36 -3.07 6.73 -10.07
N PRO A 37 -4.04 6.20 -10.85
CA PRO A 37 -5.33 6.84 -11.03
C PRO A 37 -6.11 6.85 -9.71
N ILE A 38 -6.71 7.99 -9.37
CA ILE A 38 -7.61 8.09 -8.22
C ILE A 38 -9.04 8.13 -8.77
N HIS A 39 -9.77 7.03 -8.56
CA HIS A 39 -11.12 6.83 -9.07
C HIS A 39 -12.18 7.55 -8.22
N ASN A 40 -12.11 8.88 -8.18
CA ASN A 40 -13.05 9.73 -7.43
C ASN A 40 -14.51 9.61 -7.95
N GLU A 41 -14.70 9.09 -9.16
CA GLU A 41 -16.01 8.76 -9.72
C GLU A 41 -16.71 7.57 -9.04
N HIS A 42 -15.99 6.73 -8.30
CA HIS A 42 -16.52 5.54 -7.64
C HIS A 42 -16.71 5.80 -6.14
N PRO A 43 -17.96 5.90 -5.64
CA PRO A 43 -18.21 6.19 -4.23
C PRO A 43 -17.68 5.13 -3.25
N GLY A 44 -17.42 3.91 -3.75
CA GLY A 44 -16.84 2.81 -2.99
C GLY A 44 -15.31 2.77 -3.01
N TYR A 45 -14.66 3.55 -3.87
CA TYR A 45 -13.21 3.60 -3.95
C TYR A 45 -12.67 4.37 -2.75
N ASN A 46 -11.89 3.69 -1.92
CA ASN A 46 -11.33 4.27 -0.71
C ASN A 46 -9.79 4.26 -0.74
N CYS A 47 -9.18 4.77 0.33
CA CYS A 47 -7.73 4.84 0.44
C CYS A 47 -7.06 3.46 0.43
N GLN A 48 -7.76 2.40 0.85
CA GLN A 48 -7.23 1.03 0.79
C GLN A 48 -7.19 0.51 -0.63
N ASP A 49 -8.25 0.72 -1.43
CA ASP A 49 -8.27 0.34 -2.84
C ASP A 49 -7.09 0.96 -3.60
N TYR A 50 -6.85 2.26 -3.37
CA TYR A 50 -5.69 2.96 -3.91
C TYR A 50 -4.34 2.32 -3.53
N ILE A 51 -4.16 1.94 -2.26
CA ILE A 51 -2.92 1.31 -1.82
C ILE A 51 -2.76 -0.09 -2.43
N LEU A 52 -3.85 -0.86 -2.55
CA LEU A 52 -3.81 -2.19 -3.17
C LEU A 52 -3.47 -2.10 -4.67
N GLU A 53 -4.08 -1.16 -5.39
CA GLU A 53 -3.76 -0.91 -6.80
C GLU A 53 -2.30 -0.43 -6.98
N LEU A 54 -1.82 0.46 -6.11
CA LEU A 54 -0.43 0.89 -6.14
C LEU A 54 0.54 -0.29 -5.91
N LEU A 55 0.20 -1.19 -4.99
CA LEU A 55 0.99 -2.41 -4.74
C LEU A 55 1.02 -3.32 -5.98
N ASP A 56 -0.11 -3.49 -6.67
CA ASP A 56 -0.17 -4.24 -7.94
C ASP A 56 0.75 -3.64 -9.01
N ASP A 57 0.85 -2.31 -9.08
CA ASP A 57 1.71 -1.64 -10.06
C ASP A 57 3.20 -1.79 -9.70
N LEU A 58 3.55 -1.73 -8.41
CA LEU A 58 4.92 -1.98 -7.95
C LEU A 58 5.39 -3.41 -8.17
N GLU A 59 4.46 -4.38 -8.13
CA GLU A 59 4.72 -5.78 -8.52
C GLU A 59 5.03 -5.89 -10.01
N LYS A 60 4.20 -5.28 -10.87
CA LYS A 60 4.41 -5.27 -12.33
C LYS A 60 5.72 -4.60 -12.74
N GLU A 61 6.16 -3.58 -11.99
CA GLU A 61 7.45 -2.92 -12.19
C GLU A 61 8.65 -3.72 -11.64
N GLY A 62 8.41 -4.84 -10.96
CA GLY A 62 9.44 -5.68 -10.34
C GLY A 62 10.12 -5.02 -9.14
N ILE A 63 9.48 -4.01 -8.55
CA ILE A 63 9.98 -3.30 -7.35
C ILE A 63 9.68 -4.12 -6.10
N ILE A 64 8.52 -4.78 -6.08
CA ILE A 64 8.12 -5.73 -5.04
C ILE A 64 8.10 -7.13 -5.65
N ASP A 65 8.61 -8.11 -4.91
CA ASP A 65 8.56 -9.51 -5.30
C ASP A 65 7.16 -10.07 -5.04
N GLU A 66 6.36 -10.20 -6.11
CA GLU A 66 5.04 -10.83 -6.04
C GLU A 66 5.08 -12.31 -5.65
N THR A 67 6.25 -12.96 -5.73
CA THR A 67 6.40 -14.38 -5.39
C THR A 67 6.74 -14.60 -3.91
N ASP A 68 6.99 -13.54 -3.15
CA ASP A 68 7.23 -13.60 -1.71
C ASP A 68 5.93 -14.03 -0.98
N PRO A 69 5.90 -15.23 -0.35
CA PRO A 69 4.71 -15.74 0.30
C PRO A 69 4.30 -14.91 1.52
N ASP A 70 5.25 -14.29 2.24
CA ASP A 70 4.93 -13.44 3.39
C ASP A 70 4.26 -12.15 2.93
N TYR A 71 4.75 -11.56 1.84
CA TYR A 71 4.14 -10.38 1.23
C TYR A 71 2.72 -10.67 0.73
N GLN A 72 2.52 -11.78 0.01
CA GLN A 72 1.20 -12.18 -0.49
C GLN A 72 0.19 -12.38 0.64
N MET A 73 0.58 -13.09 1.69
CA MET A 73 -0.28 -13.29 2.87
C MET A 73 -0.68 -11.97 3.54
N LYS A 74 0.24 -11.01 3.62
CA LYS A 74 -0.04 -9.68 4.19
C LYS A 74 -0.93 -8.85 3.28
N LYS A 75 -0.75 -8.94 1.96
CA LYS A 75 -1.61 -8.27 0.98
C LYS A 75 -3.05 -8.79 1.10
N GLU A 76 -3.23 -10.11 1.20
CA GLU A 76 -4.53 -10.72 1.49
C GLU A 76 -5.12 -10.25 2.82
N LEU A 77 -4.31 -10.12 3.87
CA LEU A 77 -4.75 -9.60 5.16
C LEU A 77 -5.26 -8.15 5.06
N VAL A 78 -4.55 -7.29 4.31
CA VAL A 78 -4.98 -5.91 4.07
C VAL A 78 -6.29 -5.89 3.28
N THR A 79 -6.39 -6.66 2.20
CA THR A 79 -7.62 -6.79 1.39
C THR A 79 -8.80 -7.32 2.21
N ALA A 80 -8.57 -8.29 3.12
CA ALA A 80 -9.62 -8.83 3.97
C ALA A 80 -10.12 -7.81 5.02
N LYS A 81 -9.31 -6.82 5.37
CA LYS A 81 -9.65 -5.74 6.31
C LYS A 81 -10.44 -4.59 5.68
N GLN A 82 -10.82 -4.69 4.40
CA GLN A 82 -11.54 -3.64 3.70
C GLN A 82 -12.79 -3.18 4.45
N GLU A 83 -12.71 -1.96 4.99
CA GLU A 83 -13.84 -1.30 5.65
C GLU A 83 -14.86 -0.94 4.56
N GLY A 84 -15.88 -1.78 4.43
CA GLY A 84 -16.87 -1.71 3.35
C GLY A 84 -17.77 -2.93 3.22
N ARG A 85 -17.47 -4.04 3.91
CA ARG A 85 -18.39 -5.16 4.12
C ARG A 85 -18.97 -5.12 5.53
N ALA A 86 -20.08 -4.40 5.68
CA ALA A 86 -21.09 -4.60 6.71
C ALA A 86 -22.45 -4.76 6.03
#